data_AF-A0A8J7MHD6-F1
#
_entry.id   AF-A0A8J7MHD6-F1
#
_cell.length_a   1.000
_cell.length_b   1.000
_cell.length_c   1.000
_cell.angle_alpha   90.00
_cell.angle_beta   90.00
_cell.angle_gamma   90.00
#
_symmetry.space_group_name_H-M   'P 1'
#
loop_
_entity.id
_entity.type
_entity.pdbx_description
1 polymer ?
#
loop_
_entity_poly.entity_id
_entity_poly.type
_entity_poly.pdbx_seq_one_letter_code
_entity_poly.pdbx_strand_id
1 'polypeptide(L)'
;QAPRSISEIRNNDQKAVKETVMEKNPELRDKYNNRDKYRVSDADKKANEEYVASLSKEEKELMDGAYNYYEVAFSNVGGLVMPIILEMKYTDGTSGVIYIPAEIWRQHADKVSKVFVSKKELQEIVLDPYLETADTDRSNNYYPTRKEPTRFELYKR
;
A
#
# COMPACT_ATOMS: atom_id res chain seq x y z
N GLN A 1 -8.84 -10.56 11.36
CA GLN A 1 -8.45 -11.99 11.43
C GLN A 1 -9.41 -12.77 10.56
N ALA A 2 -8.92 -13.70 9.74
CA ALA A 2 -9.79 -14.59 8.97
C ALA A 2 -10.65 -15.45 9.93
N PRO A 3 -11.89 -15.81 9.55
CA PRO A 3 -12.73 -16.66 10.38
C PRO A 3 -12.11 -18.05 10.53
N ARG A 4 -12.01 -18.55 11.77
CA ARG A 4 -11.49 -19.90 12.07
C ARG A 4 -12.61 -20.93 11.98
N SER A 5 -12.28 -22.13 11.53
CA SER A 5 -13.25 -23.23 11.47
C SER A 5 -13.51 -23.84 12.86
N ILE A 6 -14.70 -24.41 13.08
CA ILE A 6 -15.04 -25.09 14.34
C ILE A 6 -14.10 -26.28 14.63
N SER A 7 -13.60 -26.93 13.58
CA SER A 7 -12.65 -28.03 13.68
C SER A 7 -11.29 -27.55 14.20
N GLU A 8 -10.78 -26.42 13.70
CA GLU A 8 -9.53 -25.84 14.19
C GLU A 8 -9.62 -25.41 15.65
N ILE A 9 -10.75 -24.82 16.07
CA ILE A 9 -10.97 -24.39 17.46
C ILE A 9 -10.96 -25.61 18.40
N ARG A 10 -11.67 -26.70 18.03
CA ARG A 10 -11.71 -27.92 18.84
C ARG A 10 -10.37 -28.64 18.90
N ASN A 11 -9.66 -28.71 17.77
CA ASN A 11 -8.39 -29.43 17.69
C ASN A 11 -7.24 -28.65 18.37
N ASN A 12 -7.14 -27.33 18.14
CA ASN A 12 -6.01 -26.53 18.62
C ASN A 12 -6.25 -25.90 20.00
N ASP A 13 -7.43 -25.30 20.24
CA ASP A 13 -7.68 -24.54 21.48
C ASP A 13 -8.20 -25.45 22.61
N GLN A 14 -9.03 -26.43 22.29
CA GLN A 14 -9.60 -27.39 23.27
C GLN A 14 -8.76 -28.67 23.44
N LYS A 15 -7.65 -28.79 22.71
CA LYS A 15 -6.73 -29.95 22.72
C LYS A 15 -7.45 -31.31 22.61
N ALA A 16 -8.59 -31.34 21.90
CA ALA A 16 -9.37 -32.57 21.73
C ALA A 16 -8.57 -33.65 21.00
N VAL A 17 -7.59 -33.24 20.18
CA VAL A 17 -6.58 -34.09 19.56
C VAL A 17 -5.22 -33.71 20.16
N LYS A 18 -4.56 -34.64 20.86
CA LYS A 18 -3.26 -34.39 21.50
C LYS A 18 -2.10 -34.40 20.50
N GLU A 19 -2.18 -35.27 19.50
CA GLU A 19 -1.22 -35.41 18.40
C GLU A 19 -2.00 -35.79 17.13
N THR A 20 -1.69 -35.13 16.02
CA THR A 20 -2.23 -35.49 14.71
C THR A 20 -1.53 -36.72 14.15
N VAL A 21 -2.20 -37.43 13.22
CA VAL A 21 -1.62 -38.62 12.57
C VAL A 21 -0.30 -38.28 11.84
N MET A 22 -0.18 -37.04 11.34
CA MET A 22 1.00 -36.51 10.66
C MET A 22 2.17 -36.19 11.61
N GLU A 23 1.86 -35.85 12.86
CA GLU A 23 2.88 -35.64 13.91
C GLU A 23 3.40 -36.98 14.45
N LYS A 24 2.50 -37.99 14.59
CA LYS A 24 2.87 -39.33 15.03
C LYS A 24 3.64 -40.13 13.97
N ASN A 25 3.30 -39.94 12.70
CA ASN A 25 4.03 -40.56 11.58
C ASN A 25 4.56 -39.47 10.62
N PRO A 26 5.80 -38.99 10.83
CA PRO A 26 6.43 -38.00 9.97
C PRO A 26 6.54 -38.42 8.50
N GLU A 27 6.51 -39.73 8.19
CA GLU A 27 6.59 -40.25 6.83
C GLU A 27 5.34 -39.93 5.99
N LEU A 28 4.21 -39.62 6.64
CA LEU A 28 2.98 -39.21 5.96
C LEU A 28 3.05 -37.75 5.46
N ARG A 29 4.08 -36.98 5.84
CA ARG A 29 4.26 -35.59 5.40
C ARG A 29 4.68 -35.58 3.93
N ASP A 30 3.76 -35.19 3.07
CA ASP A 30 4.02 -35.03 1.65
C ASP A 30 4.41 -33.59 1.26
N LYS A 31 4.56 -33.36 -0.06
CA LYS A 31 4.89 -32.07 -0.67
C LYS A 31 3.89 -30.94 -0.33
N TYR A 32 2.65 -31.26 0.01
CA TYR A 32 1.60 -30.27 0.31
C TYR A 32 1.65 -29.80 1.76
N ASN A 33 2.26 -30.57 2.66
CA ASN A 33 2.30 -30.30 4.10
C ASN A 33 3.51 -29.45 4.55
N ASN A 34 4.64 -29.56 3.86
CA ASN A 34 5.89 -28.86 4.21
C ASN A 34 6.31 -27.79 3.19
N ARG A 35 5.35 -27.22 2.44
CA ARG A 35 5.68 -26.20 1.44
C ARG A 35 5.92 -24.86 2.13
N ASP A 36 7.18 -24.50 2.30
CA ASP A 36 7.56 -23.10 2.52
C ASP A 36 7.12 -22.28 1.29
N LYS A 37 6.13 -21.41 1.50
CA LYS A 37 5.54 -20.54 0.48
C LYS A 37 6.57 -19.55 -0.09
N TYR A 38 7.64 -19.26 0.67
CA TYR A 38 8.66 -18.29 0.31
C TYR A 38 9.95 -18.95 -0.21
N ARG A 39 9.99 -20.29 -0.32
CA ARG A 39 11.14 -21.00 -0.85
C ARG A 39 11.30 -20.74 -2.34
N VAL A 40 12.40 -20.05 -2.69
CA VAL A 40 12.81 -19.81 -4.07
C VAL A 40 13.20 -21.14 -4.72
N SER A 41 12.57 -21.47 -5.85
CA SER A 41 12.93 -22.64 -6.66
C SER A 41 14.02 -22.31 -7.67
N ASP A 42 14.68 -23.33 -8.22
CA ASP A 42 15.69 -23.11 -9.26
C ASP A 42 15.07 -22.56 -10.56
N ALA A 43 13.79 -22.84 -10.82
CA ALA A 43 13.03 -22.20 -11.89
C ALA A 43 12.85 -20.70 -11.66
N ASP A 44 12.60 -20.28 -10.42
CA ASP A 44 12.46 -18.87 -10.06
C ASP A 44 13.79 -18.12 -10.22
N LYS A 45 14.92 -18.77 -9.87
CA LYS A 45 16.26 -18.20 -10.10
C LYS A 45 16.53 -18.00 -11.59
N LYS A 46 16.27 -19.02 -12.41
CA LYS A 46 16.46 -18.97 -13.86
C LYS A 46 15.59 -17.88 -14.50
N ALA A 47 14.33 -17.78 -14.09
CA ALA A 47 13.42 -16.74 -14.57
C ALA A 47 13.91 -15.33 -14.18
N ASN A 48 14.43 -15.17 -12.96
CA ASN A 48 15.01 -13.90 -12.53
C ASN A 48 16.28 -13.53 -13.33
N GLU A 49 17.16 -14.50 -13.60
CA GLU A 49 18.35 -14.29 -14.43
C GLU A 49 17.99 -13.87 -15.86
N GLU A 50 17.01 -14.54 -16.47
CA GLU A 50 16.49 -14.18 -17.80
C GLU A 50 15.84 -12.80 -17.82
N TYR A 51 15.05 -12.47 -16.79
CA TYR A 51 14.45 -11.16 -16.62
C TYR A 51 15.53 -10.06 -16.52
N VAL A 52 16.51 -10.23 -15.63
CA VAL A 52 17.61 -9.26 -15.47
C VAL A 52 18.46 -9.14 -16.74
N ALA A 53 18.65 -10.23 -17.48
CA ALA A 53 19.35 -10.21 -18.77
C ALA A 53 18.58 -9.40 -19.84
N SER A 54 17.24 -9.44 -19.81
CA SER A 54 16.38 -8.70 -20.75
C SER A 54 16.31 -7.20 -20.50
N LEU A 55 16.67 -6.73 -19.29
CA LEU A 55 16.62 -5.31 -18.92
C LEU A 55 17.71 -4.50 -19.65
N SER A 56 17.28 -3.35 -20.17
CA SER A 56 18.16 -2.31 -20.69
C SER A 56 19.03 -1.69 -19.59
N LYS A 57 20.03 -0.90 -19.99
CA LYS A 57 20.94 -0.23 -19.04
C LYS A 57 20.18 0.72 -18.10
N GLU A 58 19.20 1.46 -18.63
CA GLU A 58 18.38 2.41 -17.87
C GLU A 58 17.48 1.69 -16.86
N GLU A 59 16.88 0.55 -17.24
CA GLU A 59 16.04 -0.23 -16.34
C GLU A 59 16.84 -0.91 -15.22
N LYS A 60 18.08 -1.32 -15.51
CA LYS A 60 19.01 -1.82 -14.48
C LYS A 60 19.37 -0.73 -13.48
N GLU A 61 19.64 0.49 -13.94
CA GLU A 61 19.89 1.63 -13.06
C GLU A 61 18.66 2.01 -12.21
N LEU A 62 17.45 1.84 -12.74
CA LEU A 62 16.21 2.03 -11.98
C LEU A 62 16.03 0.94 -10.91
N MET A 63 16.36 -0.31 -11.25
CA MET A 63 16.28 -1.46 -10.34
C MET A 63 17.30 -1.38 -9.21
N ASP A 64 18.54 -0.96 -9.53
CA ASP A 64 19.62 -0.77 -8.55
C ASP A 64 19.46 0.51 -7.73
N GLY A 65 18.65 1.44 -8.22
CA GLY A 65 18.33 2.67 -7.51
C GLY A 65 17.48 2.39 -6.27
N ALA A 66 17.95 2.83 -5.11
CA ALA A 66 17.19 2.84 -3.86
C ALA A 66 16.06 3.89 -3.92
N TYR A 67 15.05 3.64 -4.76
CA TYR A 67 13.86 4.45 -4.90
C TYR A 67 12.74 3.93 -4.00
N ASN A 68 12.02 4.84 -3.39
CA ASN A 68 10.75 4.57 -2.73
C ASN A 68 9.61 4.80 -3.73
N TYR A 69 8.67 3.86 -3.74
CA TYR A 69 7.48 3.89 -4.59
C TYR A 69 6.27 4.12 -3.71
N TYR A 70 5.53 5.19 -3.98
CA TYR A 70 4.33 5.58 -3.23
C TYR A 70 3.12 5.54 -4.16
N GLU A 71 2.23 4.57 -3.96
CA GLU A 71 0.92 4.56 -4.63
C GLU A 71 -0.09 5.34 -3.78
N VAL A 72 -0.66 6.39 -4.35
CA VAL A 72 -1.70 7.18 -3.70
C VAL A 72 -2.99 7.01 -4.49
N ALA A 73 -4.04 6.58 -3.80
CA ALA A 73 -5.37 6.41 -4.36
C ALA A 73 -6.26 7.60 -3.97
N PHE A 74 -6.95 8.16 -4.94
CA PHE A 74 -7.86 9.28 -4.81
C PHE A 74 -9.28 8.82 -5.14
N SER A 75 -10.25 9.37 -4.43
CA SER A 75 -11.67 9.16 -4.71
C SER A 75 -12.35 10.51 -4.89
N ASN A 76 -13.10 10.66 -5.97
CA ASN A 76 -13.92 11.84 -6.21
C ASN A 76 -15.23 11.73 -5.42
N VAL A 77 -15.34 12.47 -4.33
CA VAL A 77 -16.55 12.53 -3.51
C VAL A 77 -17.32 13.79 -3.89
N GLY A 78 -18.50 13.61 -4.49
CA GLY A 78 -19.36 14.72 -4.96
C GLY A 78 -19.41 14.88 -6.48
N GLY A 79 -18.58 14.16 -7.23
CA GLY A 79 -18.69 14.04 -8.69
C GLY A 79 -18.21 15.28 -9.47
N LEU A 80 -17.60 16.25 -8.80
CA LEU A 80 -17.01 17.40 -9.45
C LEU A 80 -15.58 17.06 -9.89
N VAL A 81 -15.30 17.18 -11.19
CA VAL A 81 -13.97 16.91 -11.74
C VAL A 81 -13.05 18.08 -11.43
N MET A 82 -12.02 17.86 -10.60
CA MET A 82 -11.07 18.89 -10.14
C MET A 82 -9.62 18.43 -10.33
N PRO A 83 -8.65 19.36 -10.46
CA PRO A 83 -7.24 19.01 -10.38
C PRO A 83 -6.89 18.46 -8.99
N ILE A 84 -5.87 17.59 -8.92
CA ILE A 84 -5.36 17.07 -7.65
C ILE A 84 -4.03 17.78 -7.36
N ILE A 85 -3.99 18.53 -6.27
CA ILE A 85 -2.82 19.33 -5.86
C ILE A 85 -2.27 18.71 -4.58
N LEU A 86 -1.02 18.29 -4.60
CA LEU A 86 -0.41 17.55 -3.49
C LEU A 86 0.85 18.24 -3.02
N GLU A 87 0.97 18.49 -1.73
CA GLU A 87 2.25 18.78 -1.10
C GLU A 87 2.81 17.49 -0.50
N MET A 88 3.97 17.07 -0.99
CA MET A 88 4.74 15.95 -0.43
C MET A 88 5.83 16.51 0.47
N LYS A 89 5.81 16.15 1.75
CA LYS A 89 6.84 16.51 2.73
C LYS A 89 7.68 15.29 3.06
N TYR A 90 8.99 15.43 2.94
CA TYR A 90 9.94 14.35 3.14
C TYR A 90 10.57 14.40 4.52
N THR A 91 11.10 13.27 4.99
CA THR A 91 11.75 13.15 6.30
C THR A 91 13.03 14.00 6.42
N ASP A 92 13.62 14.40 5.30
CA ASP A 92 14.79 15.30 5.24
C ASP A 92 14.42 16.80 5.41
N GLY A 93 13.13 17.12 5.57
CA GLY A 93 12.62 18.47 5.73
C GLY A 93 12.35 19.22 4.43
N THR A 94 12.61 18.61 3.27
CA THR A 94 12.23 19.19 1.98
C THR A 94 10.75 18.95 1.69
N SER A 95 10.11 19.88 0.97
CA SER A 95 8.76 19.70 0.45
C SER A 95 8.69 20.01 -1.05
N GLY A 96 7.72 19.40 -1.72
CA GLY A 96 7.46 19.63 -3.14
C GLY A 96 5.96 19.61 -3.42
N VAL A 97 5.50 20.55 -4.23
CA VAL A 97 4.10 20.63 -4.67
C VAL A 97 3.97 20.03 -6.06
N ILE A 98 3.02 19.12 -6.22
CA ILE A 98 2.73 18.43 -7.47
C ILE A 98 1.32 18.79 -7.90
N TYR A 99 1.21 19.32 -9.11
CA TYR A 99 -0.05 19.65 -9.76
C TYR A 99 -0.42 18.54 -10.75
N ILE A 100 -1.56 17.90 -10.53
CA ILE A 100 -2.12 16.90 -11.43
C ILE A 100 -3.36 17.50 -12.07
N PRO A 101 -3.40 17.63 -13.41
CA PRO A 101 -4.56 18.18 -14.08
C PRO A 101 -5.78 17.27 -13.90
N ALA A 102 -6.96 17.86 -14.05
CA ALA A 102 -8.24 17.16 -13.89
C ALA A 102 -8.46 16.04 -14.95
N GLU A 103 -7.62 15.98 -15.99
CA GLU A 103 -7.62 14.92 -17.00
C GLU A 103 -7.38 13.52 -16.42
N ILE A 104 -6.80 13.42 -15.21
CA ILE A 104 -6.61 12.13 -14.52
C ILE A 104 -7.94 11.36 -14.36
N TRP A 105 -9.05 12.07 -14.24
CA TRP A 105 -10.39 11.50 -14.06
C TRP A 105 -11.04 10.97 -15.34
N ARG A 106 -10.37 11.11 -16.51
CA ARG A 106 -10.98 10.80 -17.83
C ARG A 106 -11.32 9.31 -18.01
N GLN A 107 -10.49 8.40 -17.49
CA GLN A 107 -10.73 6.95 -17.62
C GLN A 107 -11.67 6.45 -16.51
N HIS A 108 -11.50 6.96 -15.30
CA HIS A 108 -12.26 6.58 -14.13
C HIS A 108 -12.61 7.85 -13.32
N ALA A 109 -13.88 8.25 -13.38
CA ALA A 109 -14.33 9.49 -12.75
C ALA A 109 -14.39 9.39 -11.21
N ASP A 110 -14.64 8.19 -10.68
CA ASP A 110 -14.86 7.98 -9.25
C ASP A 110 -13.56 7.75 -8.47
N LYS A 111 -12.61 6.99 -9.05
CA LYS A 111 -11.40 6.55 -8.36
C LYS A 111 -10.23 6.47 -9.32
N VAL A 112 -9.10 7.04 -8.91
CA VAL A 112 -7.84 7.01 -9.65
C VAL A 112 -6.70 6.74 -8.69
N SER A 113 -5.68 5.99 -9.12
CA SER A 113 -4.43 5.88 -8.36
C SER A 113 -3.28 6.42 -9.19
N LYS A 114 -2.27 6.95 -8.50
CA LYS A 114 -1.04 7.43 -9.11
C LYS A 114 0.16 7.01 -8.26
N VAL A 115 1.21 6.55 -8.95
CA VAL A 115 2.48 6.18 -8.34
C VAL A 115 3.45 7.35 -8.41
N PHE A 116 4.09 7.65 -7.28
CA PHE A 116 5.16 8.62 -7.15
C PHE A 116 6.45 7.89 -6.82
N VAL A 117 7.53 8.24 -7.52
CA VAL A 117 8.85 7.65 -7.33
C VAL A 117 9.76 8.72 -6.74
N SER A 118 10.37 8.45 -5.58
CA SER A 118 11.30 9.38 -4.94
C SER A 118 12.42 8.62 -4.23
N LYS A 119 13.64 9.16 -4.25
CA LYS A 119 14.75 8.64 -3.44
C LYS A 119 14.59 8.97 -1.95
N LYS A 120 13.73 9.94 -1.64
CA LYS A 120 13.52 10.44 -0.28
C LYS A 120 12.35 9.70 0.36
N GLU A 121 12.43 9.51 1.66
CA GLU A 121 11.34 8.93 2.43
C GLU A 121 10.26 9.99 2.68
N LEU A 122 9.01 9.64 2.37
CA LEU A 122 7.84 10.51 2.53
C LEU A 122 7.36 10.50 3.98
N GLN A 123 7.18 11.69 4.55
CA GLN A 123 6.68 11.89 5.90
C GLN A 123 5.18 12.23 5.91
N GLU A 124 4.76 13.13 5.03
CA GLU A 124 3.38 13.62 4.97
C GLU A 124 2.97 13.92 3.52
N ILE A 125 1.69 13.67 3.21
CA ILE A 125 1.00 14.18 2.03
C ILE A 125 -0.13 15.10 2.49
N VAL A 126 -0.19 16.29 1.90
CA VAL A 126 -1.31 17.23 2.09
C VAL A 126 -2.00 17.44 0.74
N LEU A 127 -3.30 17.15 0.70
CA LEU A 127 -4.17 17.49 -0.42
C LEU A 127 -4.61 18.95 -0.32
N ASP A 128 -4.45 19.67 -1.43
CA ASP A 128 -4.80 21.08 -1.60
C ASP A 128 -4.29 22.00 -0.46
N PRO A 129 -2.95 22.14 -0.32
CA PRO A 129 -2.35 22.95 0.74
C PRO A 129 -2.73 24.43 0.66
N TYR A 130 -3.06 24.92 -0.54
CA TYR A 130 -3.32 26.34 -0.83
C TYR A 130 -4.80 26.67 -1.03
N LEU A 131 -5.71 25.70 -0.85
CA LEU A 131 -7.15 25.89 -1.02
C LEU A 131 -7.54 26.39 -2.41
N GLU A 132 -6.91 25.83 -3.44
CA GLU A 132 -7.21 26.14 -4.84
C GLU A 132 -8.46 25.39 -5.33
N THR A 133 -8.86 24.32 -4.64
CA THR A 133 -10.03 23.51 -4.98
C THR A 133 -11.24 23.87 -4.11
N ALA A 134 -12.44 23.61 -4.63
CA ALA A 134 -13.70 23.89 -3.94
C ALA A 134 -14.09 22.79 -2.93
N ASP A 135 -13.13 22.32 -2.14
CA ASP A 135 -13.37 21.29 -1.13
C ASP A 135 -13.99 21.89 0.14
N THR A 136 -14.97 21.18 0.71
CA THR A 136 -15.71 21.62 1.90
C THR A 136 -15.29 20.90 3.17
N ASP A 137 -14.68 19.72 3.04
CA ASP A 137 -14.24 18.90 4.16
C ASP A 137 -12.76 18.59 4.04
N ARG A 138 -11.94 19.17 4.92
CA ARG A 138 -10.49 18.99 4.93
C ARG A 138 -10.01 17.88 5.85
N SER A 139 -10.93 17.26 6.59
CA SER A 139 -10.58 16.28 7.64
C SER A 139 -9.87 15.04 7.07
N ASN A 140 -10.04 14.76 5.78
CA ASN A 140 -9.44 13.67 5.02
C ASN A 140 -8.30 14.10 4.09
N ASN A 141 -7.85 15.36 4.13
CA ASN A 141 -6.82 15.88 3.21
C ASN A 141 -5.38 15.60 3.65
N TYR A 142 -5.20 14.87 4.76
CA TYR A 142 -3.90 14.61 5.36
C TYR A 142 -3.60 13.12 5.42
N TYR A 143 -2.41 12.76 4.98
CA TYR A 143 -1.82 11.45 5.23
C TYR A 143 -0.47 11.60 5.93
N PRO A 144 -0.24 10.99 7.11
CA PRO A 144 -1.22 10.25 7.92
C PRO A 144 -2.38 11.12 8.42
N THR A 145 -3.54 10.50 8.69
CA THR A 145 -4.76 11.22 9.10
C THR A 145 -4.55 12.03 10.38
N ARG A 146 -4.98 13.29 10.35
CA ARG A 146 -4.95 14.21 11.51
C ARG A 146 -6.38 14.48 11.96
N LYS A 147 -6.58 14.62 13.27
CA LYS A 147 -7.84 15.14 13.81
C LYS A 147 -7.74 16.65 13.88
N GLU A 148 -8.40 17.34 12.96
CA GLU A 148 -8.59 18.78 13.09
C GLU A 148 -9.75 19.07 14.06
N PRO A 149 -9.57 20.01 15.01
CA PRO A 149 -10.65 20.40 15.92
C PRO A 149 -11.77 21.08 15.14
N THR A 150 -13.02 20.72 15.45
CA THR A 150 -14.18 21.32 14.80
C THR A 150 -14.40 22.77 15.24
N ARG A 151 -15.07 23.57 14.41
CA ARG A 151 -15.42 24.97 14.77
C ARG A 151 -16.21 25.06 16.09
N PHE A 152 -17.02 24.05 16.41
CA PHE A 152 -17.76 23.97 17.67
C PHE A 152 -16.87 23.69 18.88
N GLU A 153 -15.86 22.83 18.73
CA GLU A 153 -14.89 22.53 19.79
C GLU A 153 -13.98 23.73 20.10
N LEU A 154 -13.64 24.53 19.07
CA LEU A 154 -12.91 25.79 19.25
C LEU A 154 -13.73 26.85 19.98
N TYR A 155 -15.05 26.91 19.76
CA TYR A 155 -15.93 27.90 20.41
C TYR A 155 -16.27 27.56 21.86
N LYS A 156 -16.23 26.28 22.24
CA LYS A 156 -16.45 25.84 23.63
C LYS A 156 -15.23 25.96 24.55
N ARG A 157 -14.08 26.39 24.00
CA ARG A 157 -12.80 26.42 24.71
C ARG A 157 -12.56 27.76 25.39
#